data_AF-A2DSZ4-F1
#
_entry.id   AF-A2DSZ4-F1
#
_cell.length_a   1.000
_cell.length_b   1.000
_cell.length_c   1.000
_cell.angle_alpha   90.00
_cell.angle_beta   90.00
_cell.angle_gamma   90.00
#
_symmetry.space_group_name_H-M   'P 1'
#
loop_
_entity.id
_entity.type
_entity.pdbx_description
1 polymer ?
#
loop_
_entity_poly.entity_id
_entity_poly.type
_entity_poly.pdbx_seq_one_letter_code
_entity_poly.pdbx_strand_id
1 'polypeptide(L)'
;MEAPKSITIEAGDNLEAKISQIKSEGITKLVIGTSFQSMPTMEGLYCTKYLEILSTQIDSIPEETFSNNQNIESVILSSSIKTISNRAFFSSSISQINLENVNTIETEAFCNCINLQSVNLNSIQFLNNSCFSNTSLIEINLPTDFRYVPQYEFYNCISLTSFVSSCAGFGEYSFCNCTSLKV
;
A
#
# COMPACT_ATOMS: atom_id res chain seq x y z
N MET A 1 6.70 -24.25 8.49
CA MET A 1 7.17 -23.26 7.49
C MET A 1 8.31 -22.52 8.16
N GLU A 2 9.48 -22.49 7.53
CA GLU A 2 10.67 -21.82 8.09
C GLU A 2 10.49 -20.30 8.01
N ALA A 3 11.02 -19.56 8.99
CA ALA A 3 10.91 -18.09 9.00
C ALA A 3 11.67 -17.50 7.79
N PRO A 4 11.15 -16.44 7.14
CA PRO A 4 11.83 -15.84 6.00
C PRO A 4 13.18 -15.26 6.46
N LYS A 5 14.23 -15.52 5.67
CA LYS A 5 15.53 -14.92 5.88
C LYS A 5 15.40 -13.40 5.84
N SER A 6 15.86 -12.71 6.89
CA SER A 6 15.61 -11.29 7.11
C SER A 6 16.88 -10.46 7.23
N ILE A 7 16.80 -9.18 6.86
CA ILE A 7 17.81 -8.17 7.14
C ILE A 7 17.18 -6.91 7.69
N THR A 8 17.85 -6.26 8.64
CA THR A 8 17.51 -4.90 9.09
C THR A 8 18.52 -3.91 8.52
N ILE A 9 17.99 -2.78 8.03
CA ILE A 9 18.77 -1.63 7.58
C ILE A 9 18.50 -0.47 8.54
N GLU A 10 19.56 0.22 8.95
CA GLU A 10 19.52 1.43 9.76
C GLU A 10 20.13 2.62 8.98
N ALA A 11 19.86 3.85 9.39
CA ALA A 11 20.26 5.07 8.67
C ALA A 11 21.78 5.26 8.52
N GLY A 12 22.59 4.62 9.38
CA GLY A 12 24.05 4.61 9.28
C GLY A 12 24.64 3.50 8.41
N ASP A 13 23.81 2.59 7.90
CA ASP A 13 24.27 1.48 7.07
C ASP A 13 24.67 1.95 5.67
N ASN A 14 25.62 1.25 5.06
CA ASN A 14 25.84 1.35 3.63
C ASN A 14 24.68 0.63 2.89
N LEU A 15 23.72 1.41 2.42
CA LEU A 15 22.50 0.92 1.77
C LEU A 15 22.79 0.07 0.52
N GLU A 16 23.76 0.46 -0.31
CA GLU A 16 24.14 -0.29 -1.51
C GLU A 16 24.70 -1.68 -1.16
N ALA A 17 25.52 -1.76 -0.11
CA ALA A 17 26.04 -3.04 0.38
C ALA A 17 24.93 -3.93 0.94
N LYS A 18 23.97 -3.36 1.68
CA LYS A 18 22.81 -4.09 2.21
C LYS A 18 21.90 -4.60 1.10
N ILE A 19 21.63 -3.79 0.07
CA ILE A 19 20.83 -4.20 -1.10
C ILE A 19 21.55 -5.31 -1.87
N SER A 20 22.86 -5.19 -2.05
CA SER A 20 23.67 -6.25 -2.66
C SER A 20 23.62 -7.55 -1.86
N GLN A 21 23.65 -7.46 -0.53
CA GLN A 21 23.48 -8.60 0.38
C GLN A 21 22.10 -9.24 0.22
N ILE A 22 21.02 -8.45 0.13
CA ILE A 22 19.65 -8.97 -0.07
C ILE A 22 19.61 -9.90 -1.28
N LYS A 23 20.22 -9.46 -2.39
CA LYS A 23 20.29 -10.23 -3.63
C LYS A 23 21.17 -11.47 -3.52
N SER A 24 22.40 -11.33 -3.03
CA SER A 24 23.38 -12.44 -3.02
C SER A 24 22.99 -13.55 -2.05
N GLU A 25 22.30 -13.19 -0.97
CA GLU A 25 21.94 -14.10 0.11
C GLU A 25 20.50 -14.61 0.06
N GLY A 26 19.71 -14.19 -0.94
CA GLY A 26 18.31 -14.58 -1.09
C GLY A 26 17.43 -14.12 0.08
N ILE A 27 17.66 -12.91 0.59
CA ILE A 27 16.91 -12.36 1.71
C ILE A 27 15.53 -11.94 1.21
N THR A 28 14.48 -12.47 1.83
CA THR A 28 13.09 -12.24 1.40
C THR A 28 12.35 -11.28 2.31
N LYS A 29 12.86 -11.01 3.52
CA LYS A 29 12.32 -10.03 4.46
C LYS A 29 13.28 -8.86 4.66
N LEU A 30 12.82 -7.64 4.34
CA LEU A 30 13.54 -6.40 4.63
C LEU A 30 12.84 -5.65 5.77
N VAL A 31 13.62 -5.27 6.77
CA VAL A 31 13.18 -4.41 7.88
C VAL A 31 13.87 -3.06 7.78
N ILE A 32 13.10 -1.99 7.64
CA ILE A 32 13.57 -0.61 7.79
C ILE A 32 13.52 -0.29 9.29
N GLY A 33 14.71 -0.20 9.88
CA GLY A 33 14.91 -0.03 11.31
C GLY A 33 14.48 1.34 11.84
N THR A 34 14.63 1.53 13.14
CA THR A 34 14.04 2.67 13.86
C THR A 34 14.81 3.98 13.69
N SER A 35 16.03 3.95 13.16
CA SER A 35 16.91 5.13 13.10
C SER A 35 16.65 6.07 11.93
N PHE A 36 15.87 5.66 10.92
CA PHE A 36 15.56 6.49 9.76
C PHE A 36 14.62 7.64 10.12
N GLN A 37 14.97 8.87 9.73
CA GLN A 37 14.10 10.06 9.87
C GLN A 37 13.21 10.29 8.65
N SER A 38 13.55 9.70 7.51
CA SER A 38 12.78 9.74 6.28
C SER A 38 12.91 8.40 5.56
N MET A 39 12.00 8.11 4.64
CA MET A 39 12.09 6.90 3.84
C MET A 39 13.40 6.88 3.03
N PRO A 40 14.25 5.85 3.15
CA PRO A 40 15.43 5.70 2.29
C PRO A 40 15.01 5.37 0.84
N THR A 41 15.93 5.53 -0.11
CA THR A 41 15.71 5.08 -1.49
C THR A 41 15.53 3.56 -1.52
N MET A 42 14.41 3.09 -2.07
CA MET A 42 14.01 1.67 -2.07
C MET A 42 14.14 1.02 -3.45
N GLU A 43 15.33 1.12 -4.05
CA GLU A 43 15.63 0.48 -5.34
C GLU A 43 16.17 -0.94 -5.16
N GLY A 44 16.08 -1.77 -6.21
CA GLY A 44 16.76 -3.05 -6.27
C GLY A 44 16.20 -4.16 -5.37
N LEU A 45 14.96 -4.03 -4.90
CA LEU A 45 14.26 -5.01 -4.06
C LEU A 45 13.73 -6.22 -4.86
N TYR A 46 14.59 -6.87 -5.64
CA TYR A 46 14.22 -7.93 -6.58
C TYR A 46 13.82 -9.26 -5.93
N CYS A 47 14.24 -9.50 -4.68
CA CYS A 47 13.99 -10.76 -3.97
C CYS A 47 13.11 -10.56 -2.73
N THR A 48 12.84 -9.30 -2.37
CA THR A 48 12.10 -8.94 -1.16
C THR A 48 10.62 -9.20 -1.36
N LYS A 49 10.07 -10.10 -0.53
CA LYS A 49 8.64 -10.43 -0.49
C LYS A 49 7.92 -9.75 0.68
N TYR A 50 8.64 -9.55 1.78
CA TYR A 50 8.11 -8.97 3.01
C TYR A 50 8.87 -7.70 3.34
N LEU A 51 8.15 -6.59 3.50
CA LEU A 51 8.69 -5.32 3.96
C LEU A 51 8.07 -4.95 5.31
N GLU A 52 8.90 -4.56 6.25
CA GLU A 52 8.48 -4.07 7.56
C GLU A 52 9.16 -2.73 7.85
N ILE A 53 8.38 -1.69 8.11
CA ILE A 53 8.89 -0.36 8.44
C ILE A 53 8.64 -0.11 9.92
N LEU A 54 9.70 -0.09 10.71
CA LEU A 54 9.64 0.10 12.16
C LEU A 54 9.87 1.54 12.60
N SER A 55 10.49 2.37 11.77
CA SER A 55 10.72 3.77 12.13
C SER A 55 9.40 4.49 12.41
N THR A 56 9.34 5.10 13.60
CA THR A 56 8.24 5.97 14.00
C THR A 56 8.47 7.43 13.59
N GLN A 57 9.60 7.73 12.96
CA GLN A 57 9.94 9.07 12.46
C GLN A 57 9.57 9.24 10.98
N ILE A 58 9.25 8.15 10.28
CA ILE A 58 8.72 8.19 8.91
C ILE A 58 7.20 8.36 8.98
N ASP A 59 6.68 9.40 8.36
CA ASP A 59 5.25 9.74 8.34
C ASP A 59 4.56 9.44 7.00
N SER A 60 5.31 9.06 5.98
CA SER A 60 4.81 8.90 4.62
C SER A 60 5.58 7.84 3.83
N ILE A 61 4.87 7.21 2.88
CA ILE A 61 5.49 6.46 1.78
C ILE A 61 5.55 7.40 0.57
N PRO A 62 6.76 7.83 0.13
CA PRO A 62 6.89 8.81 -0.94
C PRO A 62 6.39 8.32 -2.30
N GLU A 63 6.21 9.29 -3.21
CA GLU A 63 5.77 9.07 -4.58
C GLU A 63 6.60 7.99 -5.29
N GLU A 64 5.90 7.09 -5.98
CA GLU A 64 6.46 6.01 -6.80
C GLU A 64 7.45 5.03 -6.11
N THR A 65 7.63 5.10 -4.78
CA THR A 65 8.63 4.32 -4.02
C THR A 65 8.63 2.82 -4.33
N PHE A 66 7.45 2.23 -4.49
CA PHE A 66 7.24 0.81 -4.83
C PHE A 66 6.42 0.63 -6.10
N SER A 67 6.39 1.64 -6.97
CA SER A 67 5.74 1.57 -8.27
C SER A 67 6.34 0.44 -9.11
N ASN A 68 5.48 -0.35 -9.76
CA ASN A 68 5.79 -1.53 -10.55
C ASN A 68 6.55 -2.64 -9.80
N ASN A 69 6.59 -2.62 -8.46
CA ASN A 69 7.26 -3.67 -7.71
C ASN A 69 6.46 -4.98 -7.78
N GLN A 70 7.03 -6.00 -8.44
CA GLN A 70 6.39 -7.31 -8.64
C GLN A 70 6.79 -8.38 -7.62
N ASN A 71 7.54 -8.02 -6.58
CA ASN A 71 8.09 -9.01 -5.64
C ASN A 71 7.53 -8.84 -4.22
N ILE A 72 7.28 -7.60 -3.78
CA ILE A 72 6.75 -7.34 -2.43
C ILE A 72 5.28 -7.77 -2.40
N GLU A 73 5.01 -8.77 -1.55
CA GLU A 73 3.68 -9.35 -1.36
C GLU A 73 3.00 -8.80 -0.10
N SER A 74 3.79 -8.45 0.92
CA SER A 74 3.29 -7.99 2.22
C SER A 74 4.09 -6.82 2.76
N VAL A 75 3.39 -5.78 3.22
CA VAL A 75 3.97 -4.58 3.81
C VAL A 75 3.37 -4.33 5.18
N ILE A 76 4.23 -4.20 6.19
CA ILE A 76 3.87 -3.77 7.54
C ILE A 76 4.35 -2.33 7.72
N LEU A 77 3.41 -1.42 7.96
CA LEU A 77 3.65 0.00 8.21
C LEU A 77 3.75 0.26 9.72
N SER A 78 4.62 1.18 10.12
CA SER A 78 4.58 1.74 11.48
C SER A 78 3.35 2.64 11.66
N SER A 79 2.92 2.82 12.90
CA SER A 79 1.75 3.64 13.22
C SER A 79 1.92 5.14 12.92
N SER A 80 3.16 5.60 12.69
CA SER A 80 3.47 6.98 12.32
C SER A 80 3.16 7.30 10.86
N ILE A 81 3.09 6.29 9.99
CA ILE A 81 2.82 6.50 8.55
C ILE A 81 1.36 6.93 8.37
N LYS A 82 1.16 8.18 7.95
CA LYS A 82 -0.13 8.83 7.75
C LYS A 82 -0.50 8.99 6.27
N THR A 83 0.50 9.07 5.40
CA THR A 83 0.30 9.36 3.98
C THR A 83 0.91 8.28 3.09
N ILE A 84 0.14 7.83 2.11
CA ILE A 84 0.64 7.05 0.97
C ILE A 84 0.56 7.95 -0.26
N SER A 85 1.71 8.38 -0.77
CA SER A 85 1.79 9.38 -1.83
C SER A 85 1.46 8.82 -3.23
N ASN A 86 1.37 9.72 -4.21
CA ASN A 86 1.01 9.39 -5.59
C ASN A 86 1.77 8.15 -6.09
N ARG A 87 1.02 7.19 -6.63
CA ARG A 87 1.58 5.97 -7.25
C ARG A 87 2.56 5.18 -6.39
N ALA A 88 2.58 5.36 -5.06
CA ALA A 88 3.56 4.72 -4.18
C ALA A 88 3.63 3.19 -4.35
N PHE A 89 2.50 2.53 -4.65
CA PHE A 89 2.41 1.10 -4.96
C PHE A 89 1.74 0.85 -6.32
N PHE A 90 1.79 1.80 -7.26
CA PHE A 90 1.15 1.65 -8.57
C PHE A 90 1.62 0.37 -9.27
N SER A 91 0.68 -0.44 -9.76
CA SER A 91 0.94 -1.71 -10.43
C SER A 91 1.83 -2.67 -9.63
N SER A 92 1.78 -2.62 -8.30
CA SER A 92 2.55 -3.52 -7.43
C SER A 92 1.84 -4.88 -7.22
N SER A 93 2.61 -5.91 -6.90
CA SER A 93 2.11 -7.25 -6.57
C SER A 93 1.66 -7.41 -5.11
N ILE A 94 1.58 -6.31 -4.34
CA ILE A 94 1.15 -6.38 -2.94
C ILE A 94 -0.21 -7.08 -2.79
N SER A 95 -0.29 -7.94 -1.79
CA SER A 95 -1.51 -8.68 -1.42
C SER A 95 -1.99 -8.32 -0.02
N GLN A 96 -1.07 -7.85 0.84
CA GLN A 96 -1.35 -7.51 2.23
C GLN A 96 -0.67 -6.19 2.62
N ILE A 97 -1.46 -5.25 3.09
CA ILE A 97 -0.99 -4.02 3.72
C ILE A 97 -2.03 -3.56 4.76
N ASN A 98 -1.58 -3.22 5.96
CA ASN A 98 -2.46 -2.66 6.98
C ASN A 98 -2.42 -1.13 6.91
N LEU A 99 -3.56 -0.51 6.57
CA LEU A 99 -3.73 0.93 6.41
C LEU A 99 -4.46 1.58 7.59
N GLU A 100 -4.63 0.89 8.73
CA GLU A 100 -5.48 1.37 9.84
C GLU A 100 -5.09 2.74 10.40
N ASN A 101 -3.82 3.14 10.26
CA ASN A 101 -3.27 4.39 10.77
C ASN A 101 -3.10 5.48 9.70
N VAL A 102 -3.34 5.13 8.43
CA VAL A 102 -3.21 6.01 7.27
C VAL A 102 -4.47 6.85 7.14
N ASN A 103 -4.30 8.17 6.99
CA ASN A 103 -5.40 9.12 6.83
C ASN A 103 -5.47 9.74 5.43
N THR A 104 -4.40 9.64 4.63
CA THR A 104 -4.32 10.19 3.28
C THR A 104 -3.75 9.16 2.32
N ILE A 105 -4.48 8.88 1.25
CA ILE A 105 -4.00 8.08 0.12
C ILE A 105 -4.17 8.93 -1.14
N GLU A 106 -3.05 9.19 -1.81
CA GLU A 106 -3.01 10.06 -2.97
C GLU A 106 -3.22 9.29 -4.29
N THR A 107 -3.21 10.02 -5.39
CA THR A 107 -3.69 9.57 -6.70
C THR A 107 -3.00 8.28 -7.14
N GLU A 108 -3.79 7.30 -7.55
CA GLU A 108 -3.31 6.01 -8.09
C GLU A 108 -2.37 5.21 -7.16
N ALA A 109 -2.32 5.53 -5.86
CA ALA A 109 -1.36 4.92 -4.92
C ALA A 109 -1.38 3.39 -4.92
N PHE A 110 -2.54 2.76 -5.09
CA PHE A 110 -2.72 1.30 -5.19
C PHE A 110 -3.37 0.86 -6.51
N CYS A 111 -3.40 1.74 -7.52
CA CYS A 111 -3.98 1.41 -8.83
C CYS A 111 -3.24 0.23 -9.45
N ASN A 112 -3.97 -0.73 -10.03
CA ASN A 112 -3.45 -1.99 -10.58
C ASN A 112 -2.76 -2.92 -9.55
N CYS A 113 -3.02 -2.79 -8.24
CA CYS A 113 -2.63 -3.78 -7.25
C CYS A 113 -3.55 -5.01 -7.31
N ILE A 114 -3.41 -5.83 -8.36
CA ILE A 114 -4.33 -6.92 -8.69
C ILE A 114 -4.41 -8.04 -7.63
N ASN A 115 -3.43 -8.14 -6.74
CA ASN A 115 -3.41 -9.14 -5.67
C ASN A 115 -3.99 -8.61 -4.35
N LEU A 116 -4.27 -7.31 -4.23
CA LEU A 116 -4.76 -6.70 -3.01
C LEU A 116 -6.24 -7.01 -2.82
N GLN A 117 -6.57 -7.79 -1.79
CA GLN A 117 -7.93 -8.30 -1.54
C GLN A 117 -8.65 -7.63 -0.37
N SER A 118 -7.90 -7.04 0.55
CA SER A 118 -8.44 -6.40 1.75
C SER A 118 -7.59 -5.22 2.15
N VAL A 119 -8.25 -4.14 2.60
CA VAL A 119 -7.62 -2.98 3.24
C VAL A 119 -8.45 -2.53 4.42
N ASN A 120 -7.79 -2.02 5.47
CA ASN A 120 -8.45 -1.38 6.59
C ASN A 120 -8.36 0.14 6.41
N LEU A 121 -9.49 0.79 6.12
CA LEU A 121 -9.57 2.23 5.87
C LEU A 121 -10.25 3.01 7.01
N ASN A 122 -10.30 2.46 8.23
CA ASN A 122 -11.04 3.05 9.36
C ASN A 122 -10.58 4.47 9.76
N SER A 123 -9.35 4.87 9.42
CA SER A 123 -8.81 6.21 9.72
C SER A 123 -8.73 7.11 8.50
N ILE A 124 -9.24 6.68 7.34
CA ILE A 124 -9.09 7.46 6.10
C ILE A 124 -9.90 8.75 6.16
N GLN A 125 -9.24 9.87 5.84
CA GLN A 125 -9.86 11.19 5.74
C GLN A 125 -9.89 11.67 4.28
N PHE A 126 -8.84 11.35 3.52
CA PHE A 126 -8.68 11.78 2.14
C PHE A 126 -8.30 10.60 1.24
N LEU A 127 -9.12 10.35 0.22
CA LEU A 127 -8.80 9.53 -0.94
C LEU A 127 -8.79 10.46 -2.16
N ASN A 128 -7.76 10.35 -3.00
CA ASN A 128 -7.72 11.01 -4.30
C ASN A 128 -8.27 10.07 -5.39
N ASN A 129 -8.15 10.46 -6.66
CA ASN A 129 -8.73 9.68 -7.75
C ASN A 129 -7.99 8.35 -7.97
N SER A 130 -8.77 7.33 -8.33
CA SER A 130 -8.28 6.01 -8.77
C SER A 130 -7.37 5.29 -7.76
N CYS A 131 -7.42 5.58 -6.46
CA CYS A 131 -6.47 5.01 -5.51
C CYS A 131 -6.51 3.49 -5.50
N PHE A 132 -7.70 2.88 -5.61
CA PHE A 132 -7.91 1.43 -5.62
C PHE A 132 -8.48 0.88 -6.95
N SER A 133 -8.28 1.61 -8.05
CA SER A 133 -8.70 1.16 -9.39
C SER A 133 -7.97 -0.12 -9.80
N ASN A 134 -8.67 -1.05 -10.45
CA ASN A 134 -8.15 -2.36 -10.91
C ASN A 134 -7.51 -3.19 -9.79
N THR A 135 -8.13 -3.23 -8.61
CA THR A 135 -7.72 -4.10 -7.49
C THR A 135 -8.66 -5.30 -7.36
N SER A 136 -8.25 -6.28 -6.54
CA SER A 136 -9.08 -7.46 -6.23
C SER A 136 -9.79 -7.34 -4.88
N LEU A 137 -10.02 -6.12 -4.42
CA LEU A 137 -10.67 -5.86 -3.13
C LEU A 137 -12.05 -6.55 -3.08
N ILE A 138 -12.30 -7.27 -1.99
CA ILE A 138 -13.53 -8.06 -1.81
C ILE A 138 -14.59 -7.24 -1.06
N GLU A 139 -14.15 -6.45 -0.10
CA GLU A 139 -14.98 -5.61 0.74
C GLU A 139 -14.31 -4.27 1.00
N ILE A 140 -15.11 -3.22 1.13
CA ILE A 140 -14.67 -1.89 1.53
C ILE A 140 -15.59 -1.34 2.62
N ASN A 141 -14.98 -0.91 3.72
CA ASN A 141 -15.64 -0.22 4.81
C ASN A 141 -14.99 1.17 4.94
N LEU A 142 -15.76 2.23 4.67
CA LEU A 142 -15.31 3.60 4.84
C LEU A 142 -15.80 4.17 6.19
N PRO A 143 -15.05 5.10 6.81
CA PRO A 143 -15.44 5.75 8.05
C PRO A 143 -16.77 6.49 7.93
N THR A 144 -17.48 6.59 9.05
CA THR A 144 -18.84 7.18 9.09
C THR A 144 -18.88 8.67 8.74
N ASP A 145 -17.75 9.37 8.81
CA ASP A 145 -17.61 10.78 8.45
C ASP A 145 -17.05 11.00 7.04
N PHE A 146 -16.70 9.93 6.31
CA PHE A 146 -16.21 10.00 4.94
C PHE A 146 -17.34 10.40 3.98
N ARG A 147 -17.18 11.51 3.25
CA ARG A 147 -18.30 12.20 2.56
C ARG A 147 -18.45 11.89 1.08
N TYR A 148 -17.34 11.62 0.40
CA TYR A 148 -17.30 11.61 -1.06
C TYR A 148 -16.31 10.56 -1.57
N VAL A 149 -16.79 9.64 -2.40
CA VAL A 149 -15.94 8.67 -3.11
C VAL A 149 -15.40 9.34 -4.40
N PRO A 150 -14.08 9.41 -4.61
CA PRO A 150 -13.47 10.06 -5.78
C PRO A 150 -13.80 9.42 -7.14
N GLN A 151 -13.36 10.09 -8.22
CA GLN A 151 -13.49 9.59 -9.58
C GLN A 151 -12.68 8.29 -9.74
N TYR A 152 -13.26 7.29 -10.43
CA TYR A 152 -12.61 5.99 -10.71
C TYR A 152 -12.10 5.20 -9.49
N GLU A 153 -12.49 5.57 -8.26
CA GLU A 153 -11.85 5.07 -7.04
C GLU A 153 -11.80 3.54 -6.92
N PHE A 154 -12.91 2.87 -7.22
CA PHE A 154 -13.03 1.41 -7.29
C PHE A 154 -13.33 0.94 -8.73
N TYR A 155 -12.88 1.68 -9.73
CA TYR A 155 -13.05 1.29 -11.13
C TYR A 155 -12.48 -0.12 -11.37
N ASN A 156 -13.25 -0.98 -12.03
CA ASN A 156 -12.89 -2.34 -12.38
C ASN A 156 -12.47 -3.24 -11.18
N CYS A 157 -13.00 -2.97 -9.99
CA CYS A 157 -12.87 -3.89 -8.84
C CYS A 157 -13.87 -5.05 -8.97
N ILE A 158 -13.60 -5.98 -9.89
CA ILE A 158 -14.54 -7.05 -10.25
C ILE A 158 -14.86 -8.02 -9.11
N SER A 159 -13.98 -8.11 -8.11
CA SER A 159 -14.13 -8.97 -6.92
C SER A 159 -14.89 -8.29 -5.78
N LEU A 160 -15.18 -6.99 -5.89
CA LEU A 160 -15.82 -6.23 -4.82
C LEU A 160 -17.28 -6.67 -4.67
N THR A 161 -17.62 -7.22 -3.51
CA THR A 161 -18.96 -7.75 -3.20
C THR A 161 -19.71 -6.93 -2.16
N SER A 162 -18.98 -6.16 -1.33
CA SER A 162 -19.54 -5.38 -0.24
C SER A 162 -18.91 -3.99 -0.19
N PHE A 163 -19.76 -2.97 -0.06
CA PHE A 163 -19.35 -1.59 0.16
C PHE A 163 -20.21 -0.99 1.27
N VAL A 164 -19.58 -0.61 2.38
CA VAL A 164 -20.24 0.02 3.53
C VAL A 164 -19.71 1.44 3.68
N SER A 165 -20.59 2.41 3.54
CA SER A 165 -20.26 3.83 3.71
C SER A 165 -21.51 4.66 4.02
N SER A 166 -21.32 5.81 4.68
CA SER A 166 -22.32 6.87 4.85
C SER A 166 -22.22 7.97 3.77
N CYS A 167 -21.34 7.80 2.77
CA CYS A 167 -21.12 8.75 1.69
C CYS A 167 -22.41 9.15 0.97
N ALA A 168 -22.52 10.44 0.66
CA ALA A 168 -23.63 10.99 -0.12
C ALA A 168 -23.25 11.30 -1.57
N GLY A 169 -21.95 11.37 -1.88
CA GLY A 169 -21.45 11.72 -3.22
C GLY A 169 -20.47 10.68 -3.77
N PHE A 170 -20.59 10.47 -5.08
CA PHE A 170 -19.78 9.50 -5.82
C PHE A 170 -19.26 10.16 -7.09
N GLY A 171 -17.96 10.07 -7.31
CA GLY A 171 -17.31 10.53 -8.52
C GLY A 171 -17.67 9.67 -9.72
N GLU A 172 -17.47 10.24 -10.90
CA GLU A 172 -17.69 9.58 -12.18
C GLU A 172 -16.95 8.24 -12.22
N TYR A 173 -17.65 7.19 -12.66
CA TYR A 173 -17.13 5.83 -12.79
C TYR A 173 -16.51 5.20 -11.54
N SER A 174 -16.76 5.74 -10.35
CA SER A 174 -16.21 5.24 -9.07
C SER A 174 -16.41 3.74 -8.84
N PHE A 175 -17.51 3.16 -9.33
CA PHE A 175 -17.79 1.72 -9.27
C PHE A 175 -18.03 1.09 -10.66
N CYS A 176 -17.59 1.75 -11.74
CA CYS A 176 -17.75 1.19 -13.08
C CYS A 176 -17.01 -0.16 -13.16
N ASN A 177 -17.63 -1.17 -13.80
CA ASN A 177 -17.14 -2.56 -13.87
C ASN A 177 -17.01 -3.30 -12.53
N CYS A 178 -17.58 -2.81 -11.41
CA CYS A 178 -17.74 -3.59 -10.18
C CYS A 178 -18.86 -4.64 -10.33
N THR A 179 -18.64 -5.66 -11.16
CA THR A 179 -19.67 -6.62 -11.58
C THR A 179 -20.18 -7.54 -10.46
N SER A 180 -19.39 -7.73 -9.39
CA SER A 180 -19.80 -8.53 -8.22
C SER A 180 -20.49 -7.72 -7.13
N LEU A 181 -20.48 -6.38 -7.22
CA LEU A 181 -21.03 -5.52 -6.20
C LEU A 181 -22.56 -5.54 -6.30
N LYS A 182 -23.19 -6.11 -5.28
CA LYS A 182 -24.65 -6.14 -5.19
C LYS A 182 -25.09 -4.84 -4.52
N VAL A 183 -25.83 -4.03 -5.28
CA VAL A 183 -26.49 -2.82 -4.79
C VAL A 183 -27.81 -3.15 -4.10
#